data_AF-A0A7J2YAQ8-F1
#
_entry.id   AF-A0A7J2YAQ8-F1
#
_cell.length_a   1.000
_cell.length_b   1.000
_cell.length_c   1.000
_cell.angle_alpha   90.00
_cell.angle_beta   90.00
_cell.angle_gamma   90.00
#
_symmetry.space_group_name_H-M   'P 1'
#
loop_
_entity.id
_entity.type
_entity.pdbx_description
1 polymer ?
#
loop_
_entity_poly.entity_id
_entity_poly.type
_entity_poly.pdbx_seq_one_letter_code
_entity_poly.pdbx_strand_id
1 'polypeptide(L)' 'MPKRSRRQSPKNMAAKLKAIALSSSNTFSERMRAIDLLGQLKEDAYDELADIAANGLNYHERMNALELLEKIAERF' A
#
# COMPACT_ATOMS: atom_id res chain seq x y z
N MET A 1 34.14 -3.21 4.03
CA MET A 1 32.84 -3.84 4.29
C MET A 1 31.86 -2.77 4.80
N PRO A 2 31.04 -2.12 3.96
CA PRO A 2 30.13 -1.11 4.47
C PRO A 2 28.93 -1.81 5.13
N LYS A 3 28.78 -1.66 6.45
CA LYS A 3 27.57 -1.99 7.18
C LYS A 3 26.45 -1.06 6.67
N ARG A 4 25.60 -1.55 5.78
CA ARG A 4 24.36 -0.87 5.37
C ARG A 4 23.45 -0.82 6.59
N SER A 5 23.56 0.28 7.35
CA SER A 5 22.57 0.69 8.33
C SER A 5 21.25 0.89 7.58
N ARG A 6 20.44 -0.16 7.55
CA ARG A 6 19.22 -0.28 6.76
C ARG A 6 18.15 0.54 7.48
N ARG A 7 18.29 1.87 7.48
CA ARG A 7 17.15 2.76 7.70
C ARG A 7 16.13 2.36 6.64
N GLN A 8 15.13 1.58 7.04
CA GLN A 8 14.04 1.19 6.17
C GLN A 8 13.34 2.49 5.80
N SER A 9 13.69 3.05 4.64
CA SER A 9 13.00 4.24 4.14
C SER A 9 11.51 3.93 4.04
N PRO A 10 10.61 4.89 4.30
CA PRO A 10 9.16 4.70 4.20
C PRO A 10 8.75 4.09 2.84
N LYS A 11 9.45 4.44 1.76
CA LYS A 11 9.32 3.81 0.42
C LYS A 11 9.52 2.28 0.40
N ASN A 12 10.45 1.75 1.20
CA ASN A 12 10.64 0.29 1.33
C ASN A 12 9.51 -0.39 2.11
N MET A 13 8.79 0.36 2.95
CA MET A 13 7.64 -0.17 3.70
C MET A 13 6.39 -0.16 2.83
N ALA A 14 6.13 0.91 2.08
CA ALA A 14 5.03 0.98 1.13
C ALA A 14 5.11 -0.14 0.07
N ALA A 15 6.28 -0.33 -0.55
CA ALA A 15 6.49 -1.41 -1.51
C ALA A 15 6.22 -2.81 -0.94
N LYS A 16 6.54 -3.05 0.34
CA LYS A 16 6.25 -4.33 1.01
C LYS A 16 4.75 -4.50 1.26
N LEU A 17 4.07 -3.46 1.73
CA LEU A 17 2.64 -3.50 1.96
C LEU A 17 1.88 -3.72 0.65
N LYS A 18 2.33 -3.10 -0.45
CA LYS A 18 1.82 -3.38 -1.80
C LYS A 18 1.97 -4.84 -2.19
N ALA A 19 3.15 -5.43 -1.97
CA ALA A 19 3.38 -6.84 -2.25
C ALA A 19 2.45 -7.76 -1.43
N ILE A 20 2.15 -7.38 -0.17
CA ILE A 20 1.19 -8.11 0.66
C ILE A 20 -0.23 -7.97 0.07
N ALA A 21 -0.65 -6.74 -0.24
CA ALA A 21 -1.98 -6.42 -0.76
C ALA A 21 -2.30 -7.10 -2.10
N LEU A 22 -1.30 -7.30 -2.96
CA LEU A 22 -1.46 -7.92 -4.28
C LEU A 22 -1.17 -9.43 -4.31
N SER A 23 -0.75 -10.03 -3.19
CA SER A 23 -0.41 -11.45 -3.15
C SER A 23 -1.64 -12.32 -2.90
N SER A 24 -1.97 -13.18 -3.86
CA SER A 24 -3.09 -14.14 -3.74
C SER A 24 -2.84 -15.23 -2.69
N SER A 25 -1.61 -15.36 -2.20
CA SER A 25 -1.25 -16.30 -1.12
C SER A 25 -1.63 -15.79 0.26
N ASN A 26 -1.84 -14.48 0.44
CA ASN A 26 -2.27 -13.90 1.71
C ASN A 26 -3.79 -13.98 1.84
N THR A 27 -4.29 -13.96 3.08
CA THR A 27 -5.73 -13.90 3.35
C THR A 27 -6.31 -12.53 3.00
N PHE A 28 -7.62 -12.46 2.76
CA PHE A 28 -8.32 -11.19 2.51
C PHE A 28 -8.05 -10.15 3.62
N SER A 29 -8.11 -10.56 4.88
CA SER A 29 -7.88 -9.68 6.02
C SER A 29 -6.45 -9.11 6.07
N GLU A 30 -5.44 -9.89 5.69
CA GLU A 30 -4.06 -9.42 5.62
C GLU A 30 -3.86 -8.40 4.50
N ARG A 31 -4.48 -8.63 3.34
CA ARG A 31 -4.41 -7.71 2.20
C ARG A 31 -5.11 -6.39 2.51
N MET A 32 -6.30 -6.45 3.09
CA MET A 32 -7.03 -5.25 3.53
C MET A 32 -6.22 -4.45 4.56
N ARG A 33 -5.64 -5.11 5.56
CA ARG A 33 -4.79 -4.44 6.54
C ARG A 33 -3.57 -3.77 5.89
N ALA A 34 -2.97 -4.39 4.87
CA ALA A 34 -1.85 -3.80 4.16
C ALA A 34 -2.26 -2.53 3.39
N ILE A 35 -3.44 -2.52 2.76
CA ILE A 35 -4.02 -1.35 2.09
C ILE A 35 -4.30 -0.22 3.10
N ASP A 36 -4.88 -0.54 4.25
CA ASP A 36 -5.13 0.45 5.30
C ASP A 36 -3.83 1.08 5.83
N LEU A 37 -2.80 0.25 6.03
CA LEU A 37 -1.48 0.71 6.46
C LEU A 37 -0.80 1.59 5.40
N LEU A 38 -1.02 1.31 4.11
CA LEU A 38 -0.54 2.19 3.04
C LEU A 38 -1.23 3.55 3.10
N GLY A 39 -2.54 3.60 3.34
CA GLY A 39 -3.26 4.87 3.52
C GLY A 39 -2.70 5.74 4.67
N GLN A 40 -2.15 5.11 5.71
CA GLN A 40 -1.53 5.83 6.83
C GLN A 40 -0.18 6.46 6.47
N LEU A 41 0.51 5.93 5.44
CA LEU A 41 1.78 6.46 4.94
C LEU A 41 1.60 7.70 4.02
N LYS A 42 0.35 8.04 3.66
CA LYS A 42 -0.01 9.24 2.88
C LYS A 42 0.75 9.33 1.54
N GLU A 43 1.40 10.46 1.26
CA GLU A 43 2.12 10.76 0.01
C GLU A 43 3.09 9.66 -0.39
N ASP A 44 3.80 9.07 0.58
CA ASP A 44 4.82 8.05 0.34
C ASP A 44 4.24 6.72 -0.20
N ALA A 45 2.92 6.54 -0.13
CA ALA A 45 2.21 5.35 -0.57
C ALA A 45 1.18 5.64 -1.66
N TYR A 46 1.12 6.87 -2.19
CA TYR A 46 0.15 7.26 -3.21
C TYR A 46 0.29 6.41 -4.47
N ASP A 47 1.51 6.28 -4.99
CA ASP A 47 1.78 5.48 -6.19
C ASP A 47 1.46 3.99 -5.95
N GLU A 48 1.78 3.48 -4.76
CA GLU A 48 1.51 2.10 -4.39
C GLU A 48 0.01 1.81 -4.25
N LEU A 49 -0.76 2.73 -3.67
CA LEU A 49 -2.22 2.62 -3.58
C LEU A 49 -2.85 2.71 -4.97
N ALA A 50 -2.35 3.57 -5.86
CA ALA A 50 -2.79 3.67 -7.25
C ALA A 50 -2.55 2.34 -8.00
N ASP A 51 -1.38 1.74 -7.79
CA ASP A 51 -1.08 0.43 -8.37
C ASP A 51 -1.99 -0.68 -7.83
N ILE A 52 -2.38 -0.64 -6.55
CA ILE A 52 -3.33 -1.59 -5.97
C ILE A 52 -4.73 -1.35 -6.50
N ALA A 53 -5.16 -0.11 -6.65
CA ALA A 53 -6.46 0.21 -7.25
C ALA A 53 -6.55 -0.26 -8.72
N ALA A 54 -5.43 -0.28 -9.44
CA ALA A 54 -5.36 -0.79 -10.80
C ALA A 54 -5.29 -2.32 -10.88
N ASN A 55 -4.57 -2.97 -9.95
CA ASN A 55 -4.24 -4.40 -10.01
C ASN A 55 -4.81 -5.27 -8.86
N GLY A 56 -5.70 -4.71 -8.04
CA GLY A 56 -6.26 -5.37 -6.86
C GLY A 56 -6.90 -6.72 -7.20
N LEU A 57 -6.80 -7.68 -6.28
CA LEU A 57 -7.24 -9.06 -6.55
C LEU A 57 -8.76 -9.21 -6.49
N ASN A 58 -9.46 -8.27 -5.85
CA ASN A 58 -10.92 -8.23 -5.85
C ASN A 58 -11.46 -6.79 -5.75
N TYR A 59 -12.79 -6.69 -5.91
CA TYR A 59 -13.52 -5.42 -5.88
C TYR A 59 -13.34 -4.66 -4.56
N HIS A 60 -13.32 -5.32 -3.41
CA HIS A 60 -13.24 -4.65 -2.11
C HIS A 60 -11.88 -4.00 -1.89
N GLU A 61 -10.81 -4.71 -2.23
CA GLU A 61 -9.44 -4.19 -2.17
C GLU A 61 -9.27 -2.98 -3.08
N ARG A 62 -9.79 -3.08 -4.32
CA ARG A 62 -9.76 -2.00 -5.29
C ARG A 62 -10.51 -0.77 -4.79
N MET A 63 -11.72 -0.94 -4.27
CA MET A 63 -12.52 0.17 -3.75
C MET A 63 -11.87 0.82 -2.53
N ASN A 64 -11.30 0.04 -1.61
CA ASN A 64 -10.61 0.60 -0.45
C ASN A 64 -9.36 1.40 -0.87
N ALA A 65 -8.56 0.87 -1.80
CA ALA A 65 -7.41 1.60 -2.32
C ALA A 65 -7.82 2.93 -3.00
N LEU A 66 -8.91 2.94 -3.77
CA LEU A 66 -9.46 4.16 -4.38
C LEU A 66 -9.95 5.17 -3.33
N GLU A 67 -10.69 4.72 -2.32
CA GLU A 67 -11.18 5.60 -1.25
C GLU A 67 -10.03 6.25 -0.48
N LEU A 68 -8.94 5.50 -0.25
CA LEU A 68 -7.74 6.04 0.39
C LEU A 68 -7.00 7.04 -0.50
N LEU A 69 -6.95 6.81 -1.81
CA LEU A 69 -6.36 7.77 -2.76
C LEU A 69 -7.16 9.08 -2.80
N GLU A 70 -8.49 9.01 -2.84
CA GLU A 70 -9.35 10.19 -2.76
C GLU A 70 -9.11 10.98 -1.48
N LYS A 71 -9.04 10.30 -0.33
CA LYS A 71 -8.73 10.93 0.97
C LYS A 71 -7.35 11.58 1.02
N ILE A 72 -6.36 11.03 0.31
CA ILE A 72 -5.04 11.63 0.20
C ILE A 72 -5.13 12.87 -0.71
N ALA A 73 -5.81 12.76 -1.86
CA ALA A 73 -5.97 13.85 -2.81
C ALA A 73 -6.74 15.06 -2.23
N GLU A 74 -7.78 14.84 -1.43
CA GLU A 74 -8.54 15.91 -0.75
C GLU A 74 -7.74 16.69 0.29
N ARG A 75 -6.60 16.16 0.74
CA ARG A 75 -5.73 16.82 1.73
C ARG A 75 -4.70 17.77 1.11
N PHE A 76 -4.60 17.83 -0.21
CA PHE A 76 -3.77 18.77 -0.98
C PHE A 76 -4.63 19.86 -1.62
#